data_AF-A0A7T2TGM6-F1
#
_entry.id   AF-A0A7T2TGM6-F1
#
_cell.length_a   1.000
_cell.length_b   1.000
_cell.length_c   1.000
_cell.angle_alpha   90.00
_cell.angle_beta   90.00
_cell.angle_gamma   90.00
#
_symmetry.space_group_name_H-M   'P 1'
#
loop_
_entity.id
_entity.type
_entity.pdbx_description
1 polymer ?
#
loop_
_entity_poly.entity_id
_entity_poly.type
_entity_poly.pdbx_seq_one_letter_code
_entity_poly.pdbx_strand_id
1 'polypeptide(L)'
;MSYLLRPPISGLDDLSEESRIIATPWSRIVRGIGLGQHPIGYDPETAQLIERSATMLRDKLDGAAPYTTFSTALINLILATVRPGADDMEHHLAETTTALRAITNPYSRAIAGTILLDATAKLHLDLGEGTVTLGHEILDAVDQIQPDAIQDENQGRHGDYERVSALTAVFLAFNRAGLTDLLTGEARDRVSEALTALENVPTPFFRGRGGSMLIASISLVGRSDALTAHSTVESVLSWMDRLDEIQLYPAFPSPMSQAFIKAYPLLTMLNTFGTLDDPDRFVNTGRNRLQEASELMAELKPVERTHMALYYVMALKNLDQLDTYLPDLDSFVEQVVGQWPEIDPGRDYFLYGISYAYLIQLAYFAGRADLITGAMIDRMLGAFRALEATPEDRANRPYPFSYALNVLTELGLGELIHTPHPDYDDQSPYTWVIEQLSDGGHEEVGRLYMLNHALISWALRLRTPDQQAERSPFDDPSTK
;
A
#
# COMPACT_ATOMS: atom_id res chain seq x y z
N MET A 1 -6.65 8.53 27.59
CA MET A 1 -5.28 8.09 27.96
C MET A 1 -4.28 8.82 27.06
N SER A 2 -3.04 9.04 27.49
CA SER A 2 -1.97 9.57 26.62
C SER A 2 -1.02 8.42 26.30
N TYR A 3 -0.80 8.13 25.02
CA TYR A 3 0.15 7.11 24.59
C TYR A 3 1.52 7.78 24.37
N LEU A 4 2.60 7.13 24.79
CA LEU A 4 3.95 7.61 24.49
C LEU A 4 4.33 7.10 23.10
N LEU A 5 4.24 7.96 22.09
CA LEU A 5 4.71 7.64 20.74
C LEU A 5 6.24 7.72 20.71
N ARG A 6 6.89 6.69 20.17
CA ARG A 6 8.32 6.70 19.83
C ARG A 6 8.48 6.50 18.32
N PRO A 7 8.09 7.52 17.54
CA PRO A 7 8.05 7.38 16.10
C PRO A 7 9.46 7.14 15.53
N PRO A 8 9.65 6.16 14.62
CA PRO A 8 10.94 5.97 13.94
C PRO A 8 11.28 7.06 12.92
N ILE A 9 10.34 7.95 12.57
CA ILE A 9 10.58 9.16 11.75
C ILE A 9 10.14 10.41 12.53
N SER A 10 10.82 11.53 12.35
CA SER A 10 10.48 12.79 13.00
C SER A 10 9.79 13.81 12.09
N GLY A 11 9.74 13.55 10.77
CA GLY A 11 9.04 14.38 9.79
C GLY A 11 9.33 13.97 8.34
N LEU A 12 8.88 14.80 7.40
CA LEU A 12 8.95 14.51 5.96
C LEU A 12 10.39 14.31 5.44
N ASP A 13 11.38 14.96 6.07
CA ASP A 13 12.77 14.88 5.66
C ASP A 13 13.41 13.51 5.97
N ASP A 14 12.92 12.81 6.99
CA ASP A 14 13.42 11.49 7.41
C ASP A 14 12.86 10.34 6.56
N LEU A 15 11.91 10.62 5.67
CA LEU A 15 11.29 9.61 4.83
C LEU A 15 12.30 9.09 3.79
N SER A 16 12.50 7.77 3.75
CA SER A 16 13.22 7.09 2.67
C SER A 16 12.54 7.29 1.32
N GLU A 17 13.26 7.08 0.22
CA GLU A 17 12.68 7.14 -1.13
C GLU A 17 11.46 6.22 -1.28
N GLU A 18 11.54 4.97 -0.77
CA GLU A 18 10.39 4.05 -0.76
C GLU A 18 9.19 4.65 -0.02
N SER A 19 9.41 5.31 1.12
CA SER A 19 8.35 5.94 1.91
C SER A 19 7.80 7.18 1.23
N ARG A 20 8.63 7.90 0.45
CA ARG A 20 8.20 9.07 -0.32
C ARG A 20 7.33 8.69 -1.51
N ILE A 21 7.65 7.58 -2.18
CA ILE A 21 6.89 7.07 -3.32
C ILE A 21 5.64 6.32 -2.86
N ILE A 22 5.75 5.53 -1.79
CA ILE A 22 4.69 4.68 -1.22
C ILE A 22 4.34 5.17 0.19
N ALA A 23 3.85 6.41 0.28
CA ALA A 23 3.59 7.06 1.56
C ALA A 23 2.29 6.58 2.22
N THR A 24 1.25 6.35 1.41
CA THR A 24 -0.10 6.12 1.91
C THR A 24 -0.37 4.65 2.22
N PRO A 25 -1.23 4.36 3.22
CA PRO A 25 -1.54 2.98 3.61
C PRO A 25 -2.20 2.16 2.48
N TRP A 26 -2.81 2.82 1.48
CA TRP A 26 -3.48 2.14 0.38
C TRP A 26 -2.58 1.24 -0.45
N SER A 27 -1.42 1.75 -0.89
CA SER A 27 -0.49 0.94 -1.67
C SER A 27 0.04 -0.26 -0.87
N ARG A 28 0.31 -0.06 0.41
CA ARG A 28 0.74 -1.14 1.32
C ARG A 28 -0.34 -2.19 1.50
N ILE A 29 -1.53 -1.79 1.92
CA ILE A 29 -2.58 -2.72 2.30
C ILE A 29 -3.30 -3.34 1.10
N VAL A 30 -3.53 -2.58 0.03
CA VAL A 30 -4.29 -3.08 -1.13
C VAL A 30 -3.38 -3.78 -2.14
N ARG A 31 -2.17 -3.28 -2.37
CA ARG A 31 -1.26 -3.82 -3.40
C ARG A 31 -0.11 -4.67 -2.84
N GLY A 32 0.12 -4.67 -1.53
CA GLY A 32 1.22 -5.43 -0.94
C GLY A 32 2.61 -4.89 -1.27
N ILE A 33 2.72 -3.62 -1.67
CA ILE A 33 4.00 -2.97 -1.99
C ILE A 33 4.44 -2.05 -0.85
N GLY A 34 5.73 -1.98 -0.56
CA GLY A 34 6.24 -1.15 0.55
C GLY A 34 5.88 -1.68 1.94
N LEU A 35 5.68 -2.99 2.10
CA LEU A 35 5.40 -3.59 3.40
C LEU A 35 6.63 -3.49 4.31
N GLY A 36 6.42 -3.24 5.61
CA GLY A 36 7.50 -3.17 6.58
C GLY A 36 8.32 -1.88 6.52
N GLN A 37 7.79 -0.78 6.00
CA GLN A 37 8.44 0.53 6.16
C GLN A 37 8.68 0.85 7.65
N HIS A 38 9.77 1.56 7.92
CA HIS A 38 10.20 2.01 9.26
C HIS A 38 10.47 0.86 10.24
N PRO A 39 11.56 0.08 10.03
CA PRO A 39 11.95 -0.99 10.94
C PRO A 39 12.26 -0.48 12.35
N ILE A 40 11.93 -1.29 13.36
CA ILE A 40 12.05 -0.97 14.80
C ILE A 40 12.97 -1.94 15.55
N GLY A 41 13.41 -3.02 14.90
CA GLY A 41 14.21 -4.08 15.53
C GLY A 41 13.36 -5.13 16.24
N TYR A 42 14.02 -6.24 16.60
CA TYR A 42 13.34 -7.39 17.19
C TYR A 42 12.82 -7.09 18.60
N ASP A 43 11.54 -7.38 18.82
CA ASP A 43 10.89 -7.35 20.12
C ASP A 43 10.15 -8.68 20.36
N PRO A 44 10.48 -9.45 21.41
CA PRO A 44 9.93 -10.79 21.62
C PRO A 44 8.43 -10.78 21.94
N GLU A 45 7.93 -9.76 22.63
CA GLU A 45 6.50 -9.65 22.96
C GLU A 45 5.68 -9.38 21.71
N THR A 46 6.13 -8.43 20.87
CA THR A 46 5.55 -8.15 19.56
C THR A 46 5.61 -9.36 18.63
N ALA A 47 6.74 -10.07 18.59
CA ALA A 47 6.88 -11.29 17.79
C ALA A 47 5.83 -12.35 18.18
N GLN A 48 5.61 -12.54 19.50
CA GLN A 48 4.60 -13.47 20.01
C GLN A 48 3.18 -13.03 19.65
N LEU A 49 2.88 -11.73 19.70
CA LEU A 49 1.58 -11.19 19.28
C LEU A 49 1.32 -11.43 17.78
N ILE A 50 2.32 -11.22 16.94
CA ILE A 50 2.23 -11.48 15.49
C ILE A 50 1.99 -12.96 15.22
N GLU A 51 2.77 -13.85 15.84
CA GLU A 51 2.64 -15.30 15.68
C GLU A 51 1.24 -15.78 16.11
N ARG A 52 0.76 -15.30 17.25
CA ARG A 52 -0.61 -15.57 17.74
C ARG A 52 -1.65 -15.06 16.76
N SER A 53 -1.47 -13.86 16.22
CA SER A 53 -2.40 -13.23 15.28
C SER A 53 -2.54 -14.05 13.99
N ALA A 54 -1.42 -14.40 13.38
CA ALA A 54 -1.37 -15.21 12.17
C ALA A 54 -1.98 -16.60 12.40
N THR A 55 -1.67 -17.23 13.54
CA THR A 55 -2.23 -18.53 13.93
C THR A 55 -3.74 -18.46 14.12
N MET A 56 -4.25 -17.48 14.86
CA MET A 56 -5.70 -17.31 15.08
C MET A 56 -6.45 -17.12 13.76
N LEU A 57 -5.91 -16.31 12.84
CA LEU A 57 -6.52 -16.11 11.52
C LEU A 57 -6.50 -17.41 10.70
N ARG A 58 -5.35 -18.09 10.61
CA ARG A 58 -5.21 -19.36 9.89
C ARG A 58 -6.19 -20.41 10.42
N ASP A 59 -6.26 -20.58 11.74
CA ASP A 59 -7.09 -21.59 12.38
C ASP A 59 -8.59 -21.29 12.19
N LYS A 60 -8.99 -20.01 12.22
CA LYS A 60 -10.37 -19.59 11.90
C LYS A 60 -10.78 -19.95 10.47
N LEU A 61 -9.85 -19.91 9.54
CA LEU A 61 -10.10 -20.21 8.13
C LEU A 61 -9.95 -21.70 7.79
N ASP A 62 -9.50 -22.54 8.74
CA ASP A 62 -9.32 -24.00 8.59
C ASP A 62 -8.57 -24.40 7.30
N GLY A 63 -7.55 -23.61 6.92
CA GLY A 63 -6.76 -23.84 5.70
C GLY A 63 -7.51 -23.62 4.37
N ALA A 64 -8.77 -23.17 4.39
CA ALA A 64 -9.58 -22.93 3.20
C ALA A 64 -9.11 -21.73 2.34
N ALA A 65 -8.22 -20.89 2.87
CA ALA A 65 -7.69 -19.70 2.21
C ALA A 65 -6.18 -19.83 1.92
N PRO A 66 -5.78 -20.28 0.69
CA PRO A 66 -4.37 -20.48 0.34
C PRO A 66 -3.48 -19.26 0.52
N TYR A 67 -4.03 -18.06 0.27
CA TYR A 67 -3.29 -16.81 0.47
C TYR A 67 -2.91 -16.61 1.95
N THR A 68 -3.82 -16.88 2.88
CA THR A 68 -3.54 -16.80 4.32
C THR A 68 -2.53 -17.85 4.75
N THR A 69 -2.58 -19.06 4.19
CA THR A 69 -1.57 -20.10 4.44
C THR A 69 -0.19 -19.64 4.00
N PHE A 70 -0.07 -19.07 2.79
CA PHE A 70 1.17 -18.45 2.32
C PHE A 70 1.65 -17.32 3.24
N SER A 71 0.77 -16.39 3.61
CA SER A 71 1.13 -15.26 4.47
C SER A 71 1.57 -15.70 5.86
N THR A 72 0.93 -16.73 6.43
CA THR A 72 1.34 -17.30 7.72
C THR A 72 2.72 -17.94 7.63
N ALA A 73 3.00 -18.70 6.57
CA ALA A 73 4.32 -19.29 6.33
C ALA A 73 5.40 -18.20 6.16
N LEU A 74 5.10 -17.15 5.40
CA LEU A 74 6.01 -16.01 5.23
C LEU A 74 6.26 -15.26 6.55
N ILE A 75 5.21 -15.04 7.36
CA ILE A 75 5.36 -14.44 8.69
C ILE A 75 6.29 -15.28 9.56
N ASN A 76 6.13 -16.61 9.56
CA ASN A 76 7.01 -17.51 10.30
C ASN A 76 8.47 -17.42 9.80
N LEU A 77 8.68 -17.39 8.48
CA LEU A 77 10.01 -17.16 7.89
C LEU A 77 10.62 -15.84 8.37
N ILE A 78 9.86 -14.75 8.33
CA ILE A 78 10.30 -13.43 8.79
C ILE A 78 10.69 -13.49 10.27
N LEU A 79 9.79 -14.00 11.14
CA LEU A 79 10.02 -14.09 12.58
C LEU A 79 11.22 -14.98 12.92
N ALA A 80 11.39 -16.09 12.22
CA ALA A 80 12.53 -16.97 12.39
C ALA A 80 13.85 -16.29 11.96
N THR A 81 13.80 -15.43 10.94
CA THR A 81 14.98 -14.68 10.48
C THR A 81 15.38 -13.55 11.44
N VAL A 82 14.42 -12.83 12.02
CA VAL A 82 14.70 -11.68 12.89
C VAL A 82 14.98 -12.06 14.35
N ARG A 83 14.61 -13.28 14.76
CA ARG A 83 14.82 -13.79 16.12
C ARG A 83 16.32 -14.01 16.40
N PRO A 84 16.85 -13.55 17.54
CA PRO A 84 18.22 -13.87 17.94
C PRO A 84 18.41 -15.38 18.15
N GLY A 85 19.30 -15.99 17.37
CA GLY A 85 19.60 -17.42 17.44
C GLY A 85 19.70 -18.04 16.05
N ALA A 86 20.07 -19.32 15.98
CA ALA A 86 19.96 -20.09 14.75
C ALA A 86 18.58 -20.77 14.72
N ASP A 87 17.84 -20.55 13.64
CA ASP A 87 16.58 -21.23 13.33
C ASP A 87 16.69 -21.87 11.92
N ASP A 88 15.84 -22.83 11.61
CA ASP A 88 15.91 -23.57 10.33
C ASP A 88 15.28 -22.76 9.19
N MET A 89 16.08 -21.86 8.61
CA MET A 89 15.65 -20.99 7.51
C MET A 89 15.26 -21.76 6.25
N GLU A 90 15.95 -22.87 5.98
CA GLU A 90 15.68 -23.69 4.79
C GLU A 90 14.28 -24.32 4.87
N HIS A 91 13.91 -24.82 6.06
CA HIS A 91 12.57 -25.32 6.32
C HIS A 91 11.49 -24.25 6.08
N HIS A 92 11.62 -23.08 6.70
CA HIS A 92 10.63 -22.01 6.57
C HIS A 92 10.51 -21.47 5.13
N LEU A 93 11.62 -21.39 4.40
CA LEU A 93 11.61 -21.02 2.99
C LEU A 93 10.90 -22.07 2.12
N ALA A 94 11.15 -23.35 2.37
CA ALA A 94 10.50 -24.46 1.65
C ALA A 94 8.98 -24.49 1.91
N GLU A 95 8.54 -24.25 3.15
CA GLU A 95 7.11 -24.13 3.47
C GLU A 95 6.48 -22.94 2.75
N THR A 96 7.13 -21.78 2.78
CA THR A 96 6.60 -20.55 2.16
C THR A 96 6.47 -20.69 0.65
N THR A 97 7.47 -21.25 -0.03
CA THR A 97 7.45 -21.47 -1.49
C THR A 97 6.43 -22.54 -1.88
N THR A 98 6.26 -23.59 -1.07
CA THR A 98 5.20 -24.58 -1.27
C THR A 98 3.81 -23.96 -1.15
N ALA A 99 3.57 -23.13 -0.13
CA ALA A 99 2.31 -22.44 0.08
C ALA A 99 2.00 -21.41 -1.03
N LEU A 100 3.03 -20.69 -1.51
CA LEU A 100 2.91 -19.79 -2.66
C LEU A 100 2.36 -20.51 -3.90
N ARG A 101 2.90 -21.69 -4.22
CA ARG A 101 2.51 -22.49 -5.38
C ARG A 101 1.08 -23.05 -5.28
N ALA A 102 0.51 -23.10 -4.08
CA ALA A 102 -0.88 -23.51 -3.87
C ALA A 102 -1.91 -22.42 -4.22
N ILE A 103 -1.49 -21.15 -4.33
CA ILE A 103 -2.39 -20.04 -4.73
C ILE A 103 -2.74 -20.20 -6.21
N THR A 104 -4.02 -20.38 -6.56
CA THR A 104 -4.44 -20.66 -7.94
C THR A 104 -4.75 -19.41 -8.76
N ASN A 105 -5.23 -18.33 -8.12
CA ASN A 105 -5.53 -17.08 -8.80
C ASN A 105 -4.22 -16.40 -9.30
N PRO A 106 -4.06 -16.12 -10.60
CA PRO A 106 -2.79 -15.62 -11.15
C PRO A 106 -2.34 -14.29 -10.56
N TYR A 107 -3.27 -13.33 -10.40
CA TYR A 107 -2.96 -12.03 -9.80
C TYR A 107 -2.47 -12.20 -8.36
N SER A 108 -3.21 -12.96 -7.55
CA SER A 108 -2.85 -13.22 -6.15
C SER A 108 -1.51 -13.94 -6.03
N ARG A 109 -1.21 -14.89 -6.94
CA ARG A 109 0.08 -15.59 -6.96
C ARG A 109 1.22 -14.66 -7.32
N ALA A 110 1.04 -13.79 -8.32
CA ALA A 110 2.05 -12.80 -8.70
C ALA A 110 2.35 -11.85 -7.53
N ILE A 111 1.33 -11.29 -6.88
CA ILE A 111 1.49 -10.40 -5.72
C ILE A 111 2.14 -11.12 -4.53
N ALA A 112 1.71 -12.33 -4.21
CA ALA A 112 2.32 -13.13 -3.15
C ALA A 112 3.81 -13.40 -3.44
N GLY A 113 4.15 -13.75 -4.68
CA GLY A 113 5.53 -13.96 -5.10
C GLY A 113 6.38 -12.68 -5.02
N THR A 114 5.85 -11.52 -5.42
CA THR A 114 6.58 -10.26 -5.28
C THR A 114 6.76 -9.86 -3.82
N ILE A 115 5.78 -10.14 -2.95
CA ILE A 115 5.91 -9.94 -1.50
C ILE A 115 6.99 -10.84 -0.91
N LEU A 116 7.04 -12.13 -1.28
CA LEU A 116 8.09 -13.04 -0.84
C LEU A 116 9.47 -12.51 -1.25
N LEU A 117 9.63 -12.15 -2.53
CA LEU A 117 10.89 -11.63 -3.07
C LEU A 117 11.32 -10.33 -2.37
N ASP A 118 10.37 -9.41 -2.14
CA ASP A 118 10.60 -8.16 -1.42
C ASP A 118 11.03 -8.40 0.03
N ALA A 119 10.34 -9.30 0.72
CA ALA A 119 10.64 -9.68 2.10
C ALA A 119 12.02 -10.33 2.22
N THR A 120 12.36 -11.28 1.35
CA THR A 120 13.68 -11.93 1.36
C THR A 120 14.80 -10.93 1.10
N ALA A 121 14.60 -9.96 0.20
CA ALA A 121 15.58 -8.92 -0.06
C ALA A 121 15.75 -7.98 1.15
N LYS A 122 14.65 -7.56 1.80
CA LYS A 122 14.68 -6.75 3.04
C LYS A 122 15.31 -7.48 4.23
N LEU A 123 15.26 -8.81 4.23
CA LEU A 123 15.88 -9.65 5.25
C LEU A 123 17.31 -10.08 4.89
N HIS A 124 17.82 -9.66 3.72
CA HIS A 124 19.12 -10.09 3.18
C HIS A 124 19.29 -11.62 3.09
N LEU A 125 18.21 -12.33 2.78
CA LEU A 125 18.23 -13.77 2.56
C LEU A 125 18.68 -14.08 1.13
N ASP A 126 19.71 -14.90 0.99
CA ASP A 126 20.17 -15.41 -0.30
C ASP A 126 19.41 -16.69 -0.69
N LEU A 127 18.58 -16.60 -1.74
CA LEU A 127 17.86 -17.77 -2.28
C LEU A 127 18.66 -18.47 -3.40
N GLY A 128 19.87 -18.01 -3.71
CA GLY A 128 20.71 -18.52 -4.79
C GLY A 128 19.98 -18.54 -6.14
N GLU A 129 20.11 -19.66 -6.88
CA GLU A 129 19.39 -19.89 -8.15
C GLU A 129 17.85 -19.91 -7.98
N GLY A 130 17.36 -20.10 -6.76
CA GLY A 130 15.94 -20.03 -6.44
C GLY A 130 15.34 -18.64 -6.69
N THR A 131 16.14 -17.57 -6.56
CA THR A 131 15.71 -16.18 -6.82
C THR A 131 15.25 -15.99 -8.26
N VAL A 132 16.06 -16.45 -9.22
CA VAL A 132 15.76 -16.34 -10.66
C VAL A 132 14.58 -17.24 -11.03
N THR A 133 14.53 -18.45 -10.47
CA THR A 133 13.42 -19.39 -10.68
C THR A 133 12.09 -18.79 -10.22
N LEU A 134 12.07 -18.20 -9.01
CA LEU A 134 10.90 -17.50 -8.48
C LEU A 134 10.52 -16.30 -9.36
N GLY A 135 11.51 -15.54 -9.87
CA GLY A 135 11.29 -14.47 -10.82
C GLY A 135 10.54 -14.93 -12.08
N HIS A 136 10.94 -16.06 -12.67
CA HIS A 136 10.22 -16.64 -13.80
C HIS A 136 8.80 -17.10 -13.43
N GLU A 137 8.61 -17.78 -12.29
CA GLU A 137 7.28 -18.20 -11.81
C GLU A 137 6.32 -16.99 -11.63
N ILE A 138 6.83 -15.86 -11.14
CA ILE A 138 6.08 -14.61 -11.00
C ILE A 138 5.67 -14.05 -12.36
N LEU A 139 6.61 -13.96 -13.33
CA LEU A 139 6.31 -13.46 -14.67
C LEU A 139 5.30 -14.34 -15.41
N ASP A 140 5.39 -15.66 -15.26
CA ASP A 140 4.44 -16.61 -15.82
C ASP A 140 3.03 -16.44 -15.22
N ALA A 141 2.94 -16.11 -13.92
CA ALA A 141 1.67 -15.78 -13.28
C ALA A 141 1.10 -14.46 -13.81
N VAL A 142 1.94 -13.44 -14.05
CA VAL A 142 1.52 -12.17 -14.66
C VAL A 142 0.95 -12.38 -16.08
N ASP A 143 1.57 -13.24 -16.88
CA ASP A 143 1.10 -13.55 -18.24
C ASP A 143 -0.27 -14.24 -18.27
N GLN A 144 -0.71 -14.84 -17.16
CA GLN A 144 -2.01 -15.48 -17.03
C GLN A 144 -3.12 -14.54 -16.54
N ILE A 145 -2.79 -13.32 -16.09
CA ILE A 145 -3.77 -12.33 -15.64
C ILE A 145 -4.64 -11.90 -16.83
N GLN A 146 -5.95 -12.11 -16.71
CA GLN A 146 -6.92 -11.68 -17.72
C GLN A 146 -7.42 -10.26 -17.42
N PRO A 147 -7.77 -9.48 -18.46
CA PRO A 147 -8.43 -8.19 -18.28
C PRO A 147 -9.78 -8.33 -17.55
N ASP A 148 -10.16 -7.33 -16.75
CA ASP A 148 -11.43 -7.27 -16.00
C ASP A 148 -11.73 -8.54 -15.16
N ALA A 149 -10.69 -9.17 -14.60
CA ALA A 149 -10.81 -10.39 -13.82
C ALA A 149 -11.22 -10.14 -12.35
N ILE A 150 -11.03 -8.92 -11.83
CA ILE A 150 -11.55 -8.54 -10.50
C ILE A 150 -13.07 -8.47 -10.55
N GLN A 151 -13.72 -9.20 -9.65
CA GLN A 151 -15.15 -9.13 -9.42
C GLN A 151 -15.44 -8.04 -8.37
N ASP A 152 -15.70 -6.82 -8.83
CA ASP A 152 -16.14 -5.70 -7.99
C ASP A 152 -17.11 -4.78 -8.74
N GLU A 153 -17.51 -3.67 -8.10
CA GLU A 153 -18.42 -2.67 -8.66
C GLU A 153 -17.89 -1.96 -9.94
N ASN A 154 -16.61 -2.15 -10.27
CA ASN A 154 -15.92 -1.60 -11.43
C ASN A 154 -15.70 -2.60 -12.56
N GLN A 155 -16.31 -3.78 -12.52
CA GLN A 155 -16.24 -4.76 -13.62
C GLN A 155 -16.54 -4.11 -14.99
N GLY A 156 -15.64 -4.31 -15.96
CA GLY A 156 -15.71 -3.71 -17.30
C GLY A 156 -15.16 -2.28 -17.39
N ARG A 157 -14.64 -1.72 -16.29
CA ARG A 157 -13.98 -0.41 -16.23
C ARG A 157 -12.48 -0.53 -15.98
N HIS A 158 -11.96 -1.74 -15.73
CA HIS A 158 -10.57 -1.98 -15.39
C HIS A 158 -9.71 -2.24 -16.62
N GLY A 159 -10.21 -3.00 -17.61
CA GLY A 159 -9.37 -3.48 -18.70
C GLY A 159 -8.16 -4.22 -18.15
N ASP A 160 -6.95 -3.78 -18.50
CA ASP A 160 -5.69 -4.38 -18.05
C ASP A 160 -5.17 -3.87 -16.67
N TYR A 161 -5.99 -3.19 -15.88
CA TYR A 161 -5.55 -2.52 -14.64
C TYR A 161 -4.92 -3.47 -13.61
N GLU A 162 -5.41 -4.70 -13.50
CA GLU A 162 -4.86 -5.77 -12.67
C GLU A 162 -3.45 -6.11 -13.09
N ARG A 163 -3.22 -6.25 -14.39
CA ARG A 163 -1.91 -6.56 -14.96
C ARG A 163 -0.94 -5.40 -14.75
N VAL A 164 -1.39 -4.15 -14.94
CA VAL A 164 -0.63 -2.94 -14.61
C VAL A 164 -0.22 -2.92 -13.13
N SER A 165 -1.16 -3.26 -12.24
CA SER A 165 -0.90 -3.30 -10.80
C SER A 165 0.10 -4.39 -10.42
N ALA A 166 -0.01 -5.58 -11.03
CA ALA A 166 0.95 -6.68 -10.81
C ALA A 166 2.34 -6.35 -11.36
N LEU A 167 2.43 -5.79 -12.58
CA LEU A 167 3.71 -5.38 -13.18
C LEU A 167 4.42 -4.29 -12.36
N THR A 168 3.66 -3.36 -11.78
CA THR A 168 4.20 -2.38 -10.82
C THR A 168 4.89 -3.08 -9.64
N ALA A 169 4.23 -4.07 -9.02
CA ALA A 169 4.81 -4.83 -7.91
C ALA A 169 6.03 -5.65 -8.34
N VAL A 170 5.98 -6.24 -9.55
CA VAL A 170 7.12 -6.96 -10.16
C VAL A 170 8.31 -6.03 -10.33
N PHE A 171 8.15 -4.85 -10.92
CA PHE A 171 9.27 -3.95 -11.19
C PHE A 171 9.92 -3.48 -9.89
N LEU A 172 9.13 -3.14 -8.87
CA LEU A 172 9.65 -2.76 -7.56
C LEU A 172 10.42 -3.92 -6.88
N ALA A 173 9.84 -5.12 -6.84
CA ALA A 173 10.47 -6.28 -6.22
C ALA A 173 11.71 -6.75 -6.98
N PHE A 174 11.68 -6.72 -8.32
CA PHE A 174 12.80 -7.14 -9.16
C PHE A 174 13.94 -6.15 -9.08
N ASN A 175 13.65 -4.84 -9.00
CA ASN A 175 14.68 -3.83 -8.75
C ASN A 175 15.43 -4.15 -7.46
N ARG A 176 14.68 -4.39 -6.38
CA ARG A 176 15.25 -4.66 -5.05
C ARG A 176 16.02 -5.98 -4.99
N ALA A 177 15.57 -6.99 -5.72
CA ALA A 177 16.21 -8.31 -5.76
C ALA A 177 17.30 -8.44 -6.83
N GLY A 178 17.62 -7.38 -7.58
CA GLY A 178 18.63 -7.43 -8.65
C GLY A 178 18.23 -8.29 -9.85
N LEU A 179 16.93 -8.39 -10.14
CA LEU A 179 16.36 -9.19 -11.25
C LEU A 179 15.91 -8.33 -12.44
N THR A 180 16.38 -7.09 -12.55
CA THR A 180 15.97 -6.16 -13.63
C THR A 180 16.25 -6.71 -15.03
N ASP A 181 17.28 -7.54 -15.19
CA ASP A 181 17.61 -8.19 -16.46
C ASP A 181 16.49 -9.10 -16.98
N LEU A 182 15.66 -9.67 -16.08
CA LEU A 182 14.50 -10.48 -16.46
C LEU A 182 13.37 -9.64 -17.08
N LEU A 183 13.41 -8.31 -16.92
CA LEU A 183 12.42 -7.40 -17.48
C LEU A 183 12.74 -7.03 -18.94
N THR A 184 14.00 -7.16 -19.35
CA THR A 184 14.52 -6.69 -20.65
C THR A 184 15.28 -7.80 -21.37
N GLY A 185 14.55 -8.78 -21.92
CA GLY A 185 15.14 -9.87 -22.70
C GLY A 185 15.05 -9.63 -24.20
N GLU A 186 15.95 -10.25 -24.98
CA GLU A 186 15.91 -10.21 -26.45
C GLU A 186 14.57 -10.72 -27.04
N ALA A 187 13.91 -11.64 -26.33
CA ALA A 187 12.65 -12.23 -26.76
C ALA A 187 11.40 -11.42 -26.35
N ARG A 188 11.45 -10.71 -25.22
CA ARG A 188 10.31 -9.96 -24.65
C ARG A 188 10.80 -8.77 -23.83
N ASP A 189 10.22 -7.61 -24.09
CA ASP A 189 10.40 -6.39 -23.30
C ASP A 189 9.18 -6.17 -22.40
N ARG A 190 9.34 -6.48 -21.11
CA ARG A 190 8.26 -6.38 -20.12
C ARG A 190 7.87 -4.93 -19.85
N VAL A 191 8.79 -3.98 -20.04
CA VAL A 191 8.49 -2.55 -19.90
C VAL A 191 7.52 -2.12 -21.01
N SER A 192 7.83 -2.45 -22.27
CA SER A 192 6.95 -2.17 -23.40
C SER A 192 5.57 -2.83 -23.27
N GLU A 193 5.52 -4.07 -22.77
CA GLU A 193 4.25 -4.77 -22.47
C GLU A 193 3.43 -4.05 -21.39
N ALA A 194 4.09 -3.57 -20.33
CA ALA A 194 3.43 -2.84 -19.25
C ALA A 194 2.85 -1.50 -19.73
N LEU A 195 3.57 -0.78 -20.59
CA LEU A 195 3.09 0.47 -21.19
C LEU A 195 1.89 0.23 -22.11
N THR A 196 1.92 -0.85 -22.90
CA THR A 196 0.77 -1.27 -23.72
C THR A 196 -0.43 -1.64 -22.86
N ALA A 197 -0.22 -2.37 -21.77
CA ALA A 197 -1.29 -2.71 -20.82
C ALA A 197 -1.90 -1.44 -20.18
N LEU A 198 -1.10 -0.42 -19.88
CA LEU A 198 -1.58 0.85 -19.36
C LEU A 198 -2.50 1.59 -20.36
N GLU A 199 -2.18 1.54 -21.66
CA GLU A 199 -3.02 2.11 -22.71
C GLU A 199 -4.38 1.41 -22.86
N ASN A 200 -4.48 0.15 -22.40
CA ASN A 200 -5.73 -0.63 -22.42
C ASN A 200 -6.61 -0.38 -21.19
N VAL A 201 -6.17 0.38 -20.19
CA VAL A 201 -7.01 0.73 -19.02
C VAL A 201 -8.00 1.84 -19.42
N PRO A 202 -9.32 1.58 -19.54
CA PRO A 202 -10.23 2.50 -20.22
C PRO A 202 -10.56 3.73 -19.36
N THR A 203 -10.72 3.54 -18.05
CA THR A 203 -11.15 4.60 -17.13
C THR A 203 -10.01 5.57 -16.84
N PRO A 204 -10.19 6.89 -17.05
CA PRO A 204 -9.16 7.88 -16.74
C PRO A 204 -8.66 7.85 -15.29
N PHE A 205 -9.57 7.59 -14.34
CA PHE A 205 -9.24 7.40 -12.92
C PHE A 205 -8.22 6.28 -12.70
N PHE A 206 -8.49 5.07 -13.24
CA PHE A 206 -7.60 3.93 -13.08
C PHE A 206 -6.32 4.05 -13.90
N ARG A 207 -6.38 4.68 -15.08
CA ARG A 207 -5.19 4.94 -15.89
C ARG A 207 -4.23 5.90 -15.19
N GLY A 208 -4.74 6.99 -14.60
CA GLY A 208 -3.92 7.91 -13.81
C GLY A 208 -3.37 7.28 -12.53
N ARG A 209 -4.24 6.67 -11.71
CA ARG A 209 -3.84 6.07 -10.41
C ARG A 209 -2.97 4.81 -10.55
N GLY A 210 -3.24 3.97 -11.54
CA GLY A 210 -2.43 2.80 -11.87
C GLY A 210 -1.14 3.18 -12.57
N GLY A 211 -1.25 4.06 -13.56
CA GLY A 211 -0.14 4.53 -14.37
C GLY A 211 0.92 5.28 -13.56
N SER A 212 0.53 6.10 -12.59
CA SER A 212 1.48 6.83 -11.73
C SER A 212 2.49 5.90 -11.05
N MET A 213 2.02 4.84 -10.42
CA MET A 213 2.90 3.87 -9.75
C MET A 213 3.71 3.03 -10.74
N LEU A 214 3.13 2.65 -11.88
CA LEU A 214 3.86 1.94 -12.93
C LEU A 214 5.01 2.81 -13.48
N ILE A 215 4.72 4.07 -13.81
CA ILE A 215 5.69 5.05 -14.32
C ILE A 215 6.83 5.24 -13.30
N ALA A 216 6.50 5.43 -12.02
CA ALA A 216 7.51 5.53 -10.96
C ALA A 216 8.39 4.27 -10.91
N SER A 217 7.79 3.08 -10.95
CA SER A 217 8.55 1.82 -10.92
C SER A 217 9.43 1.60 -12.16
N ILE A 218 9.01 2.08 -13.35
CA ILE A 218 9.80 2.03 -14.58
C ILE A 218 11.00 2.98 -14.49
N SER A 219 10.79 4.18 -13.93
CA SER A 219 11.88 5.13 -13.67
C SER A 219 12.93 4.52 -12.73
N LEU A 220 12.46 3.90 -11.63
CA LEU A 220 13.34 3.28 -10.63
C LEU A 220 14.17 2.11 -11.14
N VAL A 221 13.68 1.36 -12.13
CA VAL A 221 14.49 0.30 -12.80
C VAL A 221 15.42 0.86 -13.88
N GLY A 222 15.54 2.19 -14.00
CA GLY A 222 16.43 2.85 -14.95
C GLY A 222 15.92 2.87 -16.39
N ARG A 223 14.61 2.78 -16.61
CA ARG A 223 13.98 2.69 -17.95
C ARG A 223 13.16 3.92 -18.34
N SER A 224 13.59 5.11 -17.91
CA SER A 224 13.00 6.41 -18.30
C SER A 224 13.07 6.69 -19.81
N ASP A 225 14.00 6.03 -20.51
CA ASP A 225 14.09 6.02 -21.97
C ASP A 225 12.81 5.49 -22.63
N ALA A 226 12.25 4.40 -22.10
CA ALA A 226 11.02 3.79 -22.62
C ALA A 226 9.82 4.69 -22.37
N LEU A 227 9.73 5.33 -21.20
CA LEU A 227 8.66 6.29 -20.88
C LEU A 227 8.64 7.44 -21.90
N THR A 228 9.82 7.97 -22.23
CA THR A 228 10.00 9.05 -23.20
C THR A 228 9.66 8.60 -24.62
N ALA A 229 10.16 7.44 -25.05
CA ALA A 229 9.92 6.88 -26.38
C ALA A 229 8.42 6.67 -26.65
N HIS A 230 7.65 6.28 -25.63
CA HIS A 230 6.21 6.08 -25.70
C HIS A 230 5.38 7.33 -25.40
N SER A 231 6.00 8.46 -25.00
CA SER A 231 5.28 9.66 -24.52
C SER A 231 4.23 9.32 -23.44
N THR A 232 4.58 8.38 -22.56
CA THR A 232 3.62 7.72 -21.65
C THR A 232 2.96 8.72 -20.72
N VAL A 233 3.77 9.61 -20.14
CA VAL A 233 3.29 10.58 -19.15
C VAL A 233 2.29 11.56 -19.78
N GLU A 234 2.61 12.10 -20.95
CA GLU A 234 1.70 13.00 -21.69
C GLU A 234 0.43 12.29 -22.13
N SER A 235 0.53 11.03 -22.57
CA SER A 235 -0.62 10.21 -22.96
C SER A 235 -1.58 10.00 -21.79
N VAL A 236 -1.05 9.68 -20.60
CA VAL A 236 -1.86 9.52 -19.38
C VAL A 236 -2.52 10.85 -18.97
N LEU A 237 -1.77 11.96 -18.96
CA LEU A 237 -2.31 13.28 -18.63
C LEU A 237 -3.41 13.72 -19.60
N SER A 238 -3.18 13.52 -20.91
CA SER A 238 -4.17 13.79 -21.95
C SER A 238 -5.43 12.95 -21.76
N TRP A 239 -5.28 11.67 -21.38
CA TRP A 239 -6.43 10.81 -21.10
C TRP A 239 -7.22 11.25 -19.85
N MET A 240 -6.52 11.69 -18.81
CA MET A 240 -7.12 12.25 -17.59
C MET A 240 -7.92 13.53 -17.88
N ASP A 241 -7.40 14.41 -18.73
CA ASP A 241 -8.07 15.66 -19.11
C ASP A 241 -9.40 15.42 -19.83
N ARG A 242 -9.59 14.24 -20.43
CA ARG A 242 -10.78 13.86 -21.19
C ARG A 242 -11.84 13.16 -20.35
N LEU A 243 -11.73 13.12 -19.03
CA LEU A 243 -12.71 12.46 -18.15
C LEU A 243 -14.16 12.88 -18.45
N ASP A 244 -14.41 14.18 -18.60
CA ASP A 244 -15.75 14.72 -18.83
C ASP A 244 -16.28 14.40 -20.25
N GLU A 245 -15.38 14.15 -21.21
CA GLU A 245 -15.70 13.71 -22.57
C GLU A 245 -16.00 12.21 -22.63
N ILE A 246 -15.16 11.40 -21.97
CA ILE A 246 -15.25 9.94 -21.97
C ILE A 246 -16.44 9.47 -21.13
N GLN A 247 -16.74 10.18 -20.04
CA GLN A 247 -17.84 9.89 -19.10
C GLN A 247 -17.81 8.49 -18.49
N LEU A 248 -16.63 7.85 -18.48
CA LEU A 248 -16.40 6.58 -17.80
C LEU A 248 -15.89 6.86 -16.39
N TYR A 249 -16.82 7.04 -15.46
CA TYR A 249 -16.52 7.27 -14.05
C TYR A 249 -16.34 5.96 -13.29
N PRO A 250 -15.43 5.91 -12.29
CA PRO A 250 -15.35 4.77 -11.37
C PRO A 250 -16.60 4.68 -10.50
N ALA A 251 -16.94 3.47 -10.08
CA ALA A 251 -17.90 3.18 -9.03
C ALA A 251 -17.17 3.07 -7.68
N PHE A 252 -17.83 3.52 -6.61
CA PHE A 252 -17.34 3.42 -5.24
C PHE A 252 -18.46 2.93 -4.32
N PRO A 253 -18.12 2.26 -3.20
CA PRO A 253 -19.10 1.85 -2.20
C PRO A 253 -19.84 3.03 -1.55
N SER A 254 -19.15 4.16 -1.36
CA SER A 254 -19.72 5.39 -0.81
C SER A 254 -19.77 6.49 -1.90
N PRO A 255 -20.78 7.40 -1.89
CA PRO A 255 -20.86 8.48 -2.87
C PRO A 255 -19.68 9.46 -2.81
N MET A 256 -18.90 9.52 -3.88
CA MET A 256 -17.73 10.41 -4.01
C MET A 256 -18.03 11.65 -4.85
N SER A 257 -17.40 12.78 -4.53
CA SER A 257 -17.46 13.99 -5.36
C SER A 257 -16.70 13.83 -6.68
N GLN A 258 -17.05 14.66 -7.67
CA GLN A 258 -16.29 14.76 -8.91
C GLN A 258 -14.85 15.26 -8.67
N ALA A 259 -14.68 16.16 -7.68
CA ALA A 259 -13.37 16.62 -7.26
C ALA A 259 -12.48 15.45 -6.81
N PHE A 260 -13.02 14.47 -6.07
CA PHE A 260 -12.26 13.27 -5.67
C PHE A 260 -11.79 12.44 -6.87
N ILE A 261 -12.67 12.24 -7.86
CA ILE A 261 -12.35 11.45 -9.07
C ILE A 261 -11.21 12.10 -9.87
N LYS A 262 -11.10 13.44 -9.84
CA LYS A 262 -10.03 14.20 -10.51
C LYS A 262 -8.77 14.31 -9.64
N ALA A 263 -8.93 14.59 -8.35
CA ALA A 263 -7.84 14.83 -7.41
C ALA A 263 -6.97 13.59 -7.23
N TYR A 264 -7.56 12.43 -6.98
CA TYR A 264 -6.79 11.24 -6.64
C TYR A 264 -5.77 10.85 -7.74
N PRO A 265 -6.17 10.60 -9.01
CA PRO A 265 -5.19 10.28 -10.06
C PRO A 265 -4.16 11.41 -10.24
N LEU A 266 -4.58 12.68 -10.19
CA LEU A 266 -3.68 13.83 -10.32
C LEU A 266 -2.61 13.87 -9.23
N LEU A 267 -2.99 13.75 -7.96
CA LEU A 267 -2.06 13.78 -6.84
C LEU A 267 -1.06 12.62 -6.91
N THR A 268 -1.50 11.43 -7.34
CA THR A 268 -0.56 10.31 -7.54
C THR A 268 0.40 10.56 -8.70
N MET A 269 -0.06 11.16 -9.81
CA MET A 269 0.80 11.53 -10.94
C MET A 269 1.82 12.61 -10.56
N LEU A 270 1.40 13.64 -9.81
CA LEU A 270 2.31 14.67 -9.30
C LEU A 270 3.40 14.08 -8.40
N ASN A 271 3.04 13.12 -7.53
CA ASN A 271 4.01 12.41 -6.72
C ASN A 271 5.04 11.66 -7.59
N THR A 272 4.58 11.03 -8.67
CA THR A 272 5.44 10.33 -9.63
C THR A 272 6.36 11.28 -10.41
N PHE A 273 5.95 12.52 -10.70
CA PHE A 273 6.81 13.46 -11.43
C PHE A 273 8.11 13.74 -10.69
N GLY A 274 8.08 13.77 -9.35
CA GLY A 274 9.29 13.91 -8.53
C GLY A 274 10.30 12.76 -8.68
N THR A 275 9.93 11.65 -9.32
CA THR A 275 10.84 10.52 -9.61
C THR A 275 11.33 10.50 -11.06
N LEU A 276 11.05 11.55 -11.86
CA LEU A 276 11.42 11.65 -13.27
C LEU A 276 12.52 12.72 -13.46
N ASP A 277 13.25 12.62 -14.57
CA ASP A 277 14.38 13.53 -14.87
C ASP A 277 13.95 14.97 -15.20
N ASP A 278 12.71 15.19 -15.65
CA ASP A 278 12.17 16.50 -16.08
C ASP A 278 10.77 16.74 -15.49
N PRO A 279 10.64 16.92 -14.16
CA PRO A 279 9.35 17.10 -13.50
C PRO A 279 8.62 18.37 -13.98
N ASP A 280 9.37 19.47 -14.21
CA ASP A 280 8.83 20.78 -14.57
C ASP A 280 8.05 20.74 -15.90
N ARG A 281 8.52 19.96 -16.87
CA ARG A 281 7.79 19.73 -18.11
C ARG A 281 6.40 19.18 -17.83
N PHE A 282 6.29 18.13 -17.03
CA PHE A 282 5.03 17.42 -16.81
C PHE A 282 4.06 18.19 -15.91
N VAL A 283 4.59 18.93 -14.93
CA VAL A 283 3.80 19.85 -14.08
C VAL A 283 3.08 20.93 -14.90
N ASN A 284 3.63 21.30 -16.07
CA ASN A 284 3.07 22.34 -16.94
C ASN A 284 2.42 21.80 -18.22
N THR A 285 2.32 20.49 -18.40
CA THR A 285 1.71 19.89 -19.59
C THR A 285 0.21 20.15 -19.64
N GLY A 286 -0.22 20.92 -20.63
CA GLY A 286 -1.63 21.29 -20.88
C GLY A 286 -2.14 22.41 -19.97
N ARG A 287 -1.86 22.35 -18.66
CA ARG A 287 -2.20 23.36 -17.65
C ARG A 287 -1.25 23.24 -16.45
N ASN A 288 -1.27 24.21 -15.53
CA ASN A 288 -0.54 24.12 -14.27
C ASN A 288 -1.21 23.09 -13.35
N ARG A 289 -0.56 21.93 -13.20
CA ARG A 289 -1.08 20.78 -12.45
C ARG A 289 -1.05 20.97 -10.93
N LEU A 290 -0.14 21.78 -10.41
CA LEU A 290 -0.07 22.10 -8.98
C LEU A 290 -1.18 23.06 -8.56
N GLN A 291 -1.49 24.03 -9.42
CA GLN A 291 -2.65 24.91 -9.23
C GLN A 291 -3.96 24.13 -9.31
N GLU A 292 -4.12 23.25 -10.31
CA GLU A 292 -5.27 22.36 -10.44
C GLU A 292 -5.45 21.47 -9.20
N ALA A 293 -4.38 20.88 -8.68
CA ALA A 293 -4.42 20.09 -7.45
C ALA A 293 -4.89 20.93 -6.24
N SER A 294 -4.43 22.17 -6.12
CA SER A 294 -4.80 23.07 -5.02
C SER A 294 -6.28 23.45 -5.06
N GLU A 295 -6.82 23.71 -6.26
CA GLU A 295 -8.24 23.97 -6.48
C GLU A 295 -9.10 22.75 -6.13
N LEU A 296 -8.72 21.58 -6.63
CA LEU A 296 -9.42 20.33 -6.34
C LEU A 296 -9.42 20.01 -4.84
N MET A 297 -8.30 20.21 -4.15
CA MET A 297 -8.19 20.01 -2.69
C MET A 297 -9.16 20.92 -1.90
N ALA A 298 -9.46 22.11 -2.41
CA ALA A 298 -10.44 23.02 -1.81
C ALA A 298 -11.90 22.61 -2.09
N GLU A 299 -12.15 21.93 -3.21
CA GLU A 299 -13.48 21.43 -3.60
C GLU A 299 -13.88 20.11 -2.93
N LEU A 300 -12.92 19.34 -2.43
CA LEU A 300 -13.17 18.06 -1.74
C LEU A 300 -14.08 18.26 -0.52
N LYS A 301 -14.98 17.30 -0.31
CA LYS A 301 -15.72 17.24 0.96
C LYS A 301 -14.74 16.99 2.12
N PRO A 302 -15.08 17.39 3.35
CA PRO A 302 -14.18 17.24 4.51
C PRO A 302 -13.57 15.84 4.66
N VAL A 303 -14.41 14.80 4.68
CA VAL A 303 -13.95 13.40 4.77
C VAL A 303 -13.13 12.96 3.54
N GLU A 304 -13.41 13.46 2.34
CA GLU A 304 -12.63 13.11 1.14
C GLU A 304 -11.23 13.75 1.22
N ARG A 305 -11.14 14.97 1.76
CA ARG A 305 -9.88 15.69 1.96
C ARG A 305 -8.96 14.95 2.92
N THR A 306 -9.47 14.22 3.92
CA THR A 306 -8.63 13.43 4.84
C THR A 306 -7.84 12.35 4.09
N HIS A 307 -8.45 11.72 3.08
CA HIS A 307 -7.78 10.68 2.27
C HIS A 307 -6.74 11.25 1.31
N MET A 308 -6.97 12.46 0.81
CA MET A 308 -6.12 13.08 -0.22
C MET A 308 -5.00 13.96 0.34
N ALA A 309 -5.11 14.40 1.59
CA ALA A 309 -4.17 15.34 2.21
C ALA A 309 -2.72 14.83 2.21
N LEU A 310 -2.49 13.56 2.58
CA LEU A 310 -1.13 13.00 2.56
C LEU A 310 -0.60 12.89 1.12
N TYR A 311 -1.41 12.49 0.15
CA TYR A 311 -0.98 12.47 -1.25
C TYR A 311 -0.57 13.87 -1.73
N TYR A 312 -1.31 14.91 -1.35
CA TYR A 312 -0.99 16.29 -1.71
C TYR A 312 0.31 16.77 -1.07
N VAL A 313 0.50 16.56 0.24
CA VAL A 313 1.74 16.93 0.94
C VAL A 313 2.94 16.22 0.33
N MET A 314 2.83 14.92 0.05
CA MET A 314 3.93 14.14 -0.54
C MET A 314 4.25 14.57 -1.97
N ALA A 315 3.23 14.84 -2.79
CA ALA A 315 3.43 15.35 -4.14
C ALA A 315 4.18 16.70 -4.14
N LEU A 316 3.79 17.63 -3.27
CA LEU A 316 4.47 18.91 -3.12
C LEU A 316 5.90 18.73 -2.60
N LYS A 317 6.10 17.84 -1.62
CA LYS A 317 7.43 17.56 -1.05
C LYS A 317 8.38 16.98 -2.10
N ASN A 318 7.93 16.00 -2.88
CA ASN A 318 8.76 15.33 -3.89
C ASN A 318 9.06 16.22 -5.10
N LEU A 319 8.25 17.25 -5.33
CA LEU A 319 8.47 18.26 -6.38
C LEU A 319 9.26 19.48 -5.88
N ASP A 320 9.64 19.53 -4.60
CA ASP A 320 10.23 20.72 -3.97
C ASP A 320 9.36 21.98 -4.09
N GLN A 321 8.03 21.80 -3.97
CA GLN A 321 7.02 22.85 -4.12
C GLN A 321 6.18 23.07 -2.85
N LEU A 322 6.59 22.45 -1.73
CA LEU A 322 5.87 22.53 -0.46
C LEU A 322 5.77 23.98 0.04
N ASP A 323 6.88 24.71 0.10
CA ASP A 323 6.89 26.10 0.59
C ASP A 323 6.12 27.07 -0.33
N THR A 324 5.98 26.73 -1.62
CA THR A 324 5.28 27.55 -2.60
C THR A 324 3.76 27.39 -2.48
N TYR A 325 3.26 26.15 -2.42
CA TYR A 325 1.82 25.86 -2.47
C TYR A 325 1.21 25.59 -1.10
N LEU A 326 2.04 25.26 -0.09
CA LEU A 326 1.61 24.97 1.27
C LEU A 326 2.63 25.53 2.31
N PRO A 327 2.85 26.86 2.34
CA PRO A 327 3.84 27.49 3.22
C PRO A 327 3.57 27.31 4.72
N ASP A 328 2.33 27.00 5.11
CA ASP A 328 1.92 26.69 6.48
C ASP A 328 1.42 25.24 6.57
N LEU A 329 2.37 24.30 6.47
CA LEU A 329 2.10 22.87 6.59
C LEU A 329 1.44 22.54 7.94
N ASP A 330 1.90 23.17 9.03
CA ASP A 330 1.38 22.92 10.37
C ASP A 330 -0.11 23.24 10.48
N SER A 331 -0.53 24.42 10.04
CA SER A 331 -1.95 24.78 10.06
C SER A 331 -2.79 23.88 9.15
N PHE A 332 -2.26 23.48 7.99
CA PHE A 332 -2.94 22.54 7.12
C PHE A 332 -3.16 21.18 7.78
N VAL A 333 -2.13 20.62 8.41
CA VAL A 333 -2.20 19.33 9.10
C VAL A 333 -3.15 19.41 10.30
N GLU A 334 -3.07 20.47 11.11
CA GLU A 334 -4.00 20.71 12.22
C GLU A 334 -5.46 20.79 11.75
N GLN A 335 -5.72 21.49 10.64
CA GLN A 335 -7.06 21.61 10.09
C GLN A 335 -7.61 20.26 9.60
N VAL A 336 -6.79 19.44 8.94
CA VAL A 336 -7.24 18.15 8.39
C VAL A 336 -7.41 17.13 9.51
N VAL A 337 -6.41 16.98 10.39
CA VAL A 337 -6.44 16.05 11.52
C VAL A 337 -7.50 16.44 12.53
N GLY A 338 -7.73 17.73 12.75
CA GLY A 338 -8.76 18.28 13.64
C GLY A 338 -10.19 17.89 13.28
N GLN A 339 -10.45 17.31 12.10
CA GLN A 339 -11.77 16.81 11.70
C GLN A 339 -12.12 15.46 12.30
N TRP A 340 -11.17 14.75 12.93
CA TRP A 340 -11.42 13.42 13.51
C TRP A 340 -12.68 13.33 14.40
N PRO A 341 -13.09 14.34 15.20
CA PRO A 341 -14.29 14.23 16.04
C PRO A 341 -15.59 14.14 15.22
N GLU A 342 -15.61 14.70 14.01
CA GLU A 342 -16.78 14.75 13.14
C GLU A 342 -16.94 13.48 12.29
N ILE A 343 -15.89 12.65 12.24
CA ILE A 343 -15.84 11.44 11.43
C ILE A 343 -16.18 10.24 12.30
N ASP A 344 -17.18 9.47 11.87
CA ASP A 344 -17.58 8.20 12.49
C ASP A 344 -16.92 7.02 11.76
N PRO A 345 -15.83 6.42 12.30
CA PRO A 345 -15.16 5.29 11.65
C PRO A 345 -16.03 4.01 11.58
N GLY A 346 -17.14 3.94 12.31
CA GLY A 346 -18.07 2.80 12.25
C GLY A 346 -19.15 2.93 11.17
N ARG A 347 -19.20 4.05 10.45
CA ARG A 347 -20.31 4.38 9.54
C ARG A 347 -20.39 3.51 8.30
N ASP A 348 -19.25 3.25 7.67
CA ASP A 348 -19.10 2.33 6.53
C ASP A 348 -17.68 1.78 6.49
N TYR A 349 -17.49 0.64 5.83
CA TYR A 349 -16.16 0.01 5.70
C TYR A 349 -15.17 0.79 4.82
N PHE A 350 -15.67 1.69 3.96
CA PHE A 350 -14.89 2.35 2.89
C PHE A 350 -14.47 3.76 3.30
N LEU A 351 -15.24 4.79 2.93
CA LEU A 351 -14.82 6.18 3.07
C LEU A 351 -14.57 6.57 4.53
N TYR A 352 -15.43 6.11 5.44
CA TYR A 352 -15.32 6.48 6.86
C TYR A 352 -14.43 5.50 7.63
N GLY A 353 -14.53 4.19 7.37
CA GLY A 353 -13.81 3.16 8.10
C GLY A 353 -12.29 3.26 8.04
N ILE A 354 -11.72 3.75 6.93
CA ILE A 354 -10.26 3.93 6.78
C ILE A 354 -9.77 5.34 7.06
N SER A 355 -10.66 6.31 7.31
CA SER A 355 -10.30 7.73 7.44
C SER A 355 -9.27 8.02 8.55
N TYR A 356 -9.41 7.38 9.72
CA TYR A 356 -8.51 7.61 10.85
C TYR A 356 -7.08 7.17 10.54
N ALA A 357 -6.91 6.11 9.75
CA ALA A 357 -5.58 5.69 9.32
C ALA A 357 -4.89 6.75 8.46
N TYR A 358 -5.63 7.44 7.58
CA TYR A 358 -5.06 8.54 6.80
C TYR A 358 -4.73 9.77 7.66
N LEU A 359 -5.59 10.11 8.61
CA LEU A 359 -5.33 11.21 9.54
C LEU A 359 -4.10 10.95 10.40
N ILE A 360 -3.99 9.73 10.95
CA ILE A 360 -2.83 9.28 11.72
C ILE A 360 -1.56 9.35 10.87
N GLN A 361 -1.59 8.79 9.66
CA GLN A 361 -0.42 8.76 8.78
C GLN A 361 0.02 10.18 8.38
N LEU A 362 -0.93 11.08 8.10
CA LEU A 362 -0.64 12.48 7.80
C LEU A 362 0.05 13.18 8.98
N ALA A 363 -0.56 13.10 10.16
CA ALA A 363 0.00 13.70 11.38
C ALA A 363 1.40 13.16 11.66
N TYR A 364 1.56 11.84 11.54
CA TYR A 364 2.81 11.15 11.77
C TYR A 364 3.92 11.61 10.81
N PHE A 365 3.65 11.57 9.50
CA PHE A 365 4.67 11.90 8.48
C PHE A 365 5.01 13.39 8.46
N ALA A 366 4.07 14.26 8.82
CA ALA A 366 4.32 15.69 8.94
C ALA A 366 5.07 16.10 10.23
N GLY A 367 5.46 15.14 11.08
CA GLY A 367 6.14 15.44 12.36
C GLY A 367 5.20 16.00 13.43
N ARG A 368 3.89 15.84 13.24
CA ARG A 368 2.81 16.32 14.12
C ARG A 368 2.11 15.17 14.86
N ALA A 369 2.91 14.22 15.32
CA ALA A 369 2.42 13.07 16.10
C ALA A 369 1.71 13.50 17.40
N ASP A 370 1.93 14.73 17.88
CA ASP A 370 1.20 15.36 18.99
C ASP A 370 -0.32 15.45 18.76
N LEU A 371 -0.75 15.50 17.49
CA LEU A 371 -2.17 15.54 17.12
C LEU A 371 -2.87 14.18 17.24
N ILE A 372 -2.11 13.08 17.35
CA ILE A 372 -2.64 11.73 17.48
C ILE A 372 -3.01 11.49 18.95
N THR A 373 -4.26 11.81 19.29
CA THR A 373 -4.74 11.71 20.68
C THR A 373 -5.18 10.29 21.03
N GLY A 374 -5.14 9.95 22.33
CA GLY A 374 -5.65 8.66 22.76
C GLY A 374 -7.16 8.49 22.55
N ALA A 375 -7.94 9.58 22.56
CA ALA A 375 -9.38 9.53 22.24
C ALA A 375 -9.64 9.17 20.77
N MET A 376 -8.78 9.65 19.87
CA MET A 376 -8.82 9.28 18.46
C MET A 376 -8.53 7.78 18.26
N ILE A 377 -7.49 7.26 18.94
CA ILE A 377 -7.13 5.83 18.88
C ILE A 377 -8.24 4.94 19.47
N ASP A 378 -8.76 5.29 20.65
CA ASP A 378 -9.84 4.58 21.33
C ASP A 378 -11.10 4.48 20.44
N ARG A 379 -11.50 5.60 19.82
CA ARG A 379 -12.63 5.63 18.89
C ARG A 379 -12.41 4.79 17.62
N MET A 380 -11.18 4.75 17.09
CA MET A 380 -10.84 3.88 15.97
C MET A 380 -10.94 2.39 16.35
N LEU A 381 -10.45 2.03 17.54
CA LEU A 381 -10.46 0.65 18.02
C LEU A 381 -11.86 0.16 18.35
N GLY A 382 -12.75 1.02 18.86
CA GLY A 382 -14.15 0.68 19.20
C GLY A 382 -15.11 0.56 18.01
N ALA A 383 -14.68 0.95 16.80
CA ALA A 383 -15.58 1.15 15.67
C ALA A 383 -16.07 -0.13 14.98
N PHE A 384 -15.33 -1.24 15.07
CA PHE A 384 -15.56 -2.40 14.19
C PHE A 384 -16.88 -3.13 14.44
N ARG A 385 -17.45 -3.03 15.66
CA ARG A 385 -18.77 -3.61 15.97
C ARG A 385 -19.90 -2.93 15.18
N ALA A 386 -19.75 -1.65 14.85
CA ALA A 386 -20.76 -0.92 14.06
C ALA A 386 -20.86 -1.44 12.61
N LEU A 387 -19.80 -2.04 12.08
CA LEU A 387 -19.76 -2.63 10.74
C LEU A 387 -20.62 -3.90 10.61
N GLU A 388 -21.26 -4.35 11.68
CA GLU A 388 -22.28 -5.42 11.61
C GLU A 388 -23.60 -4.97 10.98
N ALA A 389 -23.80 -3.66 10.79
CA ALA A 389 -25.06 -3.07 10.39
C ALA A 389 -25.57 -3.56 9.02
N THR A 390 -24.68 -3.82 8.06
CA THR A 390 -25.06 -4.26 6.71
C THR A 390 -24.26 -5.49 6.27
N PRO A 391 -24.80 -6.32 5.33
CA PRO A 391 -24.03 -7.44 4.78
C PRO A 391 -22.74 -7.01 4.08
N GLU A 392 -22.75 -5.84 3.43
CA GLU A 392 -21.59 -5.32 2.73
C GLU A 392 -20.48 -4.91 3.71
N ASP A 393 -20.84 -4.23 4.80
CA ASP A 393 -19.89 -3.85 5.85
C ASP A 393 -19.31 -5.07 6.56
N ARG A 394 -20.13 -6.10 6.85
CA ARG A 394 -19.66 -7.36 7.45
C ARG A 394 -18.62 -8.05 6.58
N ALA A 395 -18.95 -8.26 5.30
CA ALA A 395 -18.06 -8.92 4.34
C ALA A 395 -16.76 -8.13 4.10
N ASN A 396 -16.77 -6.81 4.29
CA ASN A 396 -15.60 -5.96 4.05
C ASN A 396 -14.89 -5.47 5.31
N ARG A 397 -15.33 -5.83 6.52
CA ARG A 397 -14.71 -5.42 7.80
C ARG A 397 -13.19 -5.64 7.87
N PRO A 398 -12.58 -6.68 7.28
CA PRO A 398 -11.11 -6.81 7.26
C PRO A 398 -10.41 -5.60 6.65
N TYR A 399 -11.07 -4.84 5.77
CA TYR A 399 -10.49 -3.67 5.11
C TYR A 399 -10.13 -2.54 6.09
N PRO A 400 -11.08 -1.90 6.81
CA PRO A 400 -10.74 -0.87 7.80
C PRO A 400 -9.89 -1.42 8.96
N PHE A 401 -10.11 -2.68 9.35
CA PHE A 401 -9.31 -3.33 10.39
C PHE A 401 -7.83 -3.42 10.03
N SER A 402 -7.52 -3.79 8.77
CA SER A 402 -6.14 -3.88 8.28
C SER A 402 -5.43 -2.53 8.26
N TYR A 403 -6.15 -1.45 7.97
CA TYR A 403 -5.61 -0.09 7.99
C TYR A 403 -5.28 0.34 9.41
N ALA A 404 -6.20 0.12 10.35
CA ALA A 404 -5.97 0.39 11.77
C ALA A 404 -4.76 -0.39 12.28
N LEU A 405 -4.68 -1.69 12.00
CA LEU A 405 -3.53 -2.52 12.37
C LEU A 405 -2.23 -1.97 11.78
N ASN A 406 -2.20 -1.62 10.49
CA ASN A 406 -0.98 -1.08 9.89
C ASN A 406 -0.50 0.19 10.57
N VAL A 407 -1.37 1.19 10.77
CA VAL A 407 -0.94 2.48 11.33
C VAL A 407 -0.59 2.36 12.81
N LEU A 408 -1.30 1.53 13.59
CA LEU A 408 -0.98 1.29 14.99
C LEU A 408 0.38 0.61 15.15
N THR A 409 0.66 -0.40 14.33
CA THR A 409 1.94 -1.12 14.39
C THR A 409 3.11 -0.24 13.94
N GLU A 410 2.87 0.69 13.01
CA GLU A 410 3.85 1.69 12.60
C GLU A 410 4.16 2.72 13.69
N LEU A 411 3.19 3.01 14.56
CA LEU A 411 3.35 3.86 15.74
C LEU A 411 3.90 3.13 16.99
N GLY A 412 4.15 1.82 16.90
CA GLY A 412 4.52 1.00 18.06
C GLY A 412 3.36 0.73 19.03
N LEU A 413 2.11 0.87 18.57
CA LEU A 413 0.87 0.68 19.35
C LEU A 413 0.11 -0.59 18.92
N GLY A 414 0.78 -1.54 18.27
CA GLY A 414 0.17 -2.78 17.78
C GLY A 414 -0.53 -3.59 18.87
N GLU A 415 -0.02 -3.56 20.11
CA GLU A 415 -0.61 -4.26 21.26
C GLU A 415 -2.05 -3.81 21.60
N LEU A 416 -2.44 -2.58 21.23
CA LEU A 416 -3.76 -2.05 21.59
C LEU A 416 -4.89 -2.83 20.93
N ILE A 417 -4.66 -3.40 19.75
CA ILE A 417 -5.66 -4.22 19.05
C ILE A 417 -5.90 -5.57 19.75
N HIS A 418 -4.99 -5.97 20.64
CA HIS A 418 -5.07 -7.18 21.47
C HIS A 418 -5.48 -6.89 22.92
N THR A 419 -5.68 -5.62 23.27
CA THR A 419 -6.12 -5.22 24.61
C THR A 419 -7.65 -5.29 24.70
N PRO A 420 -8.22 -5.82 25.80
CA PRO A 420 -9.66 -5.75 26.08
C PRO A 420 -10.24 -4.36 25.86
N HIS A 421 -11.40 -4.28 25.19
CA HIS A 421 -12.08 -3.03 24.93
C HIS A 421 -13.57 -3.12 25.29
N PRO A 422 -14.16 -2.09 25.93
CA PRO A 422 -15.56 -2.12 26.37
C PRO A 422 -16.57 -2.38 25.24
N ASP A 423 -16.27 -1.91 24.02
CA ASP A 423 -17.14 -2.10 22.86
C ASP A 423 -17.21 -3.56 22.34
N TYR A 424 -16.36 -4.46 22.87
CA TYR A 424 -16.33 -5.88 22.50
C TYR A 424 -16.57 -6.81 23.69
N ASP A 425 -17.34 -6.37 24.69
CA ASP A 425 -17.65 -7.16 25.91
C ASP A 425 -16.38 -7.63 26.63
N ASP A 426 -15.40 -6.73 26.77
CA ASP A 426 -14.06 -6.96 27.33
C ASP A 426 -13.20 -7.97 26.55
N GLN A 427 -13.59 -8.34 25.33
CA GLN A 427 -12.69 -8.98 24.39
C GLN A 427 -11.78 -7.96 23.70
N SER A 428 -10.69 -8.44 23.10
CA SER A 428 -9.86 -7.57 22.26
C SER A 428 -10.51 -7.33 20.89
N PRO A 429 -10.29 -6.17 20.26
CA PRO A 429 -10.73 -5.90 18.89
C PRO A 429 -10.30 -7.00 17.91
N TYR A 430 -9.06 -7.50 18.02
CA TYR A 430 -8.55 -8.56 17.16
C TYR A 430 -9.31 -9.87 17.32
N THR A 431 -9.47 -10.33 18.58
CA THR A 431 -10.24 -11.55 18.87
C THR A 431 -11.65 -11.44 18.30
N TRP A 432 -12.33 -10.34 18.58
CA TRP A 432 -13.70 -10.12 18.11
C TRP A 432 -13.78 -10.15 16.58
N VAL A 433 -12.92 -9.42 15.86
CA VAL A 433 -12.94 -9.39 14.38
C VAL A 433 -12.72 -10.77 13.78
N ILE A 434 -11.78 -11.56 14.31
CA ILE A 434 -11.49 -12.92 13.82
C ILE A 434 -12.68 -13.86 14.09
N GLU A 435 -13.28 -13.81 15.28
CA GLU A 435 -14.43 -14.65 15.63
C GLU A 435 -15.62 -14.43 14.70
N GLN A 436 -15.82 -13.18 14.28
CA GLN A 436 -16.92 -12.77 13.42
C GLN A 436 -16.68 -13.00 11.92
N LEU A 437 -15.53 -13.53 11.49
CA LEU A 437 -15.36 -13.94 10.09
C LEU A 437 -16.28 -15.12 9.77
N SER A 438 -16.75 -15.23 8.53
CA SER A 438 -17.52 -16.39 8.09
C SER A 438 -16.68 -17.68 8.19
N ASP A 439 -17.33 -18.84 8.21
CA ASP A 439 -16.64 -20.13 8.12
C ASP A 439 -15.80 -20.18 6.83
N GLY A 440 -14.51 -20.54 6.96
CA GLY A 440 -13.56 -20.52 5.85
C GLY A 440 -13.28 -19.14 5.24
N GLY A 441 -13.81 -18.06 5.81
CA GLY A 441 -13.68 -16.69 5.31
C GLY A 441 -14.25 -16.45 3.91
N HIS A 442 -15.27 -17.23 3.52
CA HIS A 442 -15.87 -17.17 2.20
C HIS A 442 -16.56 -15.84 1.89
N GLU A 443 -17.17 -15.18 2.89
CA GLU A 443 -17.80 -13.87 2.69
C GLU A 443 -16.74 -12.77 2.53
N GLU A 444 -15.63 -12.86 3.27
CA GLU A 444 -14.59 -11.84 3.31
C GLU A 444 -13.42 -12.07 2.35
N VAL A 445 -13.47 -13.13 1.53
CA VAL A 445 -12.34 -13.60 0.69
C VAL A 445 -11.72 -12.47 -0.15
N GLY A 446 -12.54 -11.52 -0.63
CA GLY A 446 -12.11 -10.38 -1.43
C GLY A 446 -11.35 -9.29 -0.66
N ARG A 447 -11.24 -9.38 0.67
CA ARG A 447 -10.54 -8.42 1.55
C ARG A 447 -9.58 -9.06 2.55
N LEU A 448 -9.65 -10.37 2.79
CA LEU A 448 -8.78 -11.04 3.76
C LEU A 448 -7.28 -10.88 3.49
N TYR A 449 -6.86 -10.77 2.22
CA TYR A 449 -5.45 -10.51 1.87
C TYR A 449 -4.91 -9.21 2.48
N MET A 450 -5.77 -8.22 2.75
CA MET A 450 -5.35 -6.96 3.35
C MET A 450 -4.88 -7.14 4.79
N LEU A 451 -5.55 -8.03 5.54
CA LEU A 451 -5.15 -8.36 6.92
C LEU A 451 -3.83 -9.13 6.91
N ASN A 452 -3.68 -10.03 5.94
CA ASN A 452 -2.42 -10.72 5.69
C ASN A 452 -1.28 -9.72 5.40
N HIS A 453 -1.50 -8.72 4.53
CA HIS A 453 -0.51 -7.68 4.25
C HIS A 453 -0.15 -6.86 5.50
N ALA A 454 -1.14 -6.49 6.32
CA ALA A 454 -0.89 -5.75 7.56
C ALA A 454 -0.04 -6.57 8.56
N LEU A 455 -0.30 -7.87 8.69
CA LEU A 455 0.48 -8.77 9.54
C LEU A 455 1.90 -9.00 9.01
N ILE A 456 2.07 -9.20 7.70
CA ILE A 456 3.39 -9.29 7.06
C ILE A 456 4.16 -7.98 7.28
N SER A 457 3.51 -6.84 7.11
CA SER A 457 4.11 -5.53 7.34
C SER A 457 4.55 -5.36 8.79
N TRP A 458 3.76 -5.82 9.75
CA TRP A 458 4.13 -5.79 11.16
C TRP A 458 5.35 -6.68 11.45
N ALA A 459 5.37 -7.91 10.91
CA ALA A 459 6.51 -8.82 11.03
C ALA A 459 7.79 -8.22 10.45
N LEU A 460 7.72 -7.65 9.24
CA LEU A 460 8.88 -7.05 8.57
C LEU A 460 9.46 -5.86 9.34
N ARG A 461 8.66 -5.14 10.15
CA ARG A 461 9.17 -4.05 11.00
C ARG A 461 10.09 -4.56 12.13
N LEU A 462 10.02 -5.84 12.49
CA LEU A 462 10.92 -6.42 13.49
C LEU A 462 12.34 -6.68 13.00
N ARG A 463 12.62 -6.45 11.70
CA ARG A 463 14.01 -6.48 11.23
C ARG A 463 14.81 -5.35 11.87
N THR A 464 16.11 -5.56 12.00
CA THR A 464 17.04 -4.52 12.46
C THR A 464 16.91 -3.29 11.56
N PRO A 465 16.80 -2.07 12.11
CA PRO A 465 16.85 -0.87 11.30
C PRO A 465 18.12 -0.87 10.48
N ASP A 466 17.98 -0.63 9.17
CA ASP A 466 19.13 -0.48 8.29
C ASP A 466 20.02 0.59 8.93
N GLN A 467 21.24 0.21 9.32
CA GLN A 467 22.20 1.20 9.82
C GLN A 467 22.41 2.17 8.66
N GLN A 468 21.89 3.39 8.78
CA GLN A 468 22.22 4.45 7.83
C GLN A 468 23.73 4.69 7.89
N ALA A 469 24.49 4.00 7.03
CA ALA A 469 25.77 4.42 6.47
C ALA A 469 26.29 3.36 5.47
N GLU A 470 26.67 3.87 4.29
CA GLU A 470 27.47 3.24 3.24
C GLU A 470 26.73 2.43 2.15
N ARG A 471 26.22 3.21 1.19
CA ARG A 471 26.06 2.87 -0.24
C ARG A 471 24.97 1.85 -0.53
N SER A 472 23.77 2.39 -0.55
CA SER A 472 22.74 1.90 -1.46
C SER A 472 23.26 2.08 -2.91
N PRO A 473 22.97 1.20 -3.89
CA PRO A 473 23.15 1.52 -5.31
C PRO A 473 22.40 2.79 -5.74
N PHE A 474 21.49 3.26 -4.88
CA PHE A 474 20.74 4.49 -4.96
C PHE A 474 21.54 5.76 -4.56
N ASP A 475 22.78 5.63 -4.05
CA ASP A 475 23.63 6.76 -3.63
C ASP A 475 24.59 7.26 -4.74
N ASP A 476 24.61 6.62 -5.92
CA ASP A 476 25.38 7.14 -7.04
C ASP A 476 24.50 8.11 -7.85
N PRO A 477 24.73 9.43 -7.78
CA PRO A 477 24.13 10.32 -8.76
C PRO A 477 24.60 9.85 -10.13
N SER A 478 23.68 9.76 -11.09
CA SER A 478 24.04 9.65 -12.49
C SER A 478 25.11 10.70 -12.77
N THR A 479 26.33 10.27 -13.10
CA THR A 479 27.36 11.19 -13.54
C THR A 479 26.87 11.89 -14.80
N LYS A 480 26.35 13.11 -14.62
CA LYS A 480 26.54 14.28 -15.49
C LYS A 480 26.02 15.55 -14.81
#